data_AF-A0A976KSN5-F1
#
_entry.id   AF-A0A976KSN5-F1
#
_cell.length_a   1.000
_cell.length_b   1.000
_cell.length_c   1.000
_cell.angle_alpha   90.00
_cell.angle_beta   90.00
_cell.angle_gamma   90.00
#
_symmetry.space_group_name_H-M   'P 1'
#
loop_
_entity.id
_entity.type
_entity.pdbx_description
1 polymer ?
#
loop_
_entity_poly.entity_id
_entity_poly.type
_entity_poly.pdbx_seq_one_letter_code
_entity_poly.pdbx_strand_id
1 'polypeptide(L)'
;MALPSVSVLLRAVPATALTLAAPACTDGSGPAAPSDTDGSDTASSPDQTETTESSDTSPTETGADSSDMDTDDGQTGDEDCEIPEYPDDLAVAYADAIDLPEEIRRIATTDDTTIVCGHGFVAAVRDANLLGAIIDLPGECTGVALANEVAMTVTRTGHIALLQIDAGTGLSVLDSATTQSTYLDVAAAGTTAWVAAGVDGVHTFQLNDGTLTSADPLAGAQDARGLATTDDGHLLVADGRAGIVRLDPTDSQPVAHLPRDGISQRVVVHDDRALLLRGARGFDLLTLADDAVETLDSTSYDGMVIDAWLGADVAYVATAAAVVRYEISNEGRLTEVARERKPRGPDRLAPWFLAVEARADTGWVGFGHQLLSWTSPATVTPHPDIRPATSWRALEGDVGQPSRTAMVFINDGQQDAILTGVTADDTFEAHIDEGDLPDPRPGCPGQFILEAGGFVTARAVHTIADEAPRAGALRLVTNDPEPRDATSWLLVNRDRADTGDPAPELAAVTWQGDRFRLSDTLGDVVLVKVIAPG
;
A
#
# COMPACT_ATOMS: atom_id res chain seq x y z
N MET A 1 -14.54 13.85 6.50
CA MET A 1 -13.61 13.09 5.65
C MET A 1 -12.21 13.35 6.17
N ALA A 2 -11.56 12.38 6.81
CA ALA A 2 -10.11 12.45 7.02
C ALA A 2 -9.54 11.45 6.02
N LEU A 3 -8.76 11.94 5.07
CA LEU A 3 -8.13 11.16 4.01
C LEU A 3 -6.63 11.44 4.07
N PRO A 4 -5.80 10.50 3.57
CA PRO A 4 -4.36 10.70 3.46
C PRO A 4 -4.09 12.03 2.76
N SER A 5 -3.33 12.90 3.43
CA SER A 5 -2.97 14.22 2.92
C SER A 5 -1.57 14.22 2.36
N VAL A 6 -1.45 14.70 1.13
CA VAL A 6 -0.25 15.42 0.71
C VAL A 6 -0.59 16.90 0.83
N SER A 7 0.08 17.59 1.73
CA SER A 7 0.00 19.05 1.84
C SER A 7 1.02 19.66 0.90
N VAL A 8 0.57 20.35 -0.14
CA VAL A 8 1.44 21.17 -1.00
C VAL A 8 1.16 22.64 -0.69
N LEU A 9 2.21 23.37 -0.32
CA LEU A 9 2.16 24.82 -0.13
C LEU A 9 2.39 25.49 -1.49
N LEU A 10 1.41 26.22 -2.00
CA LEU A 10 1.54 26.99 -3.25
C LEU A 10 1.33 28.47 -2.94
N ARG A 11 2.23 29.33 -3.43
CA ARG A 11 2.12 30.79 -3.32
C ARG A 11 1.88 31.38 -4.70
N ALA A 12 0.70 31.95 -4.93
CA ALA A 12 0.38 32.61 -6.20
C ALA A 12 0.93 34.05 -6.23
N VAL A 13 1.62 34.43 -7.31
CA VAL A 13 2.20 35.78 -7.49
C VAL A 13 1.51 36.48 -8.67
N PRO A 14 1.18 37.78 -8.58
CA PRO A 14 0.58 38.51 -9.70
C PRO A 14 1.56 38.71 -10.86
N ALA A 15 1.10 38.47 -12.09
CA ALA A 15 1.84 38.77 -13.31
C ALA A 15 1.94 40.30 -13.51
N THR A 16 3.09 40.90 -13.21
CA THR A 16 3.35 42.30 -13.58
C THR A 16 3.65 42.38 -15.08
N ALA A 17 2.82 43.14 -15.81
CA ALA A 17 2.93 43.33 -17.25
C ALA A 17 4.23 44.04 -17.65
N LEU A 18 5.13 43.31 -18.32
CA LEU A 18 6.30 43.89 -18.98
C LEU A 18 5.90 44.29 -20.42
N THR A 19 5.64 45.58 -20.62
CA THR A 19 5.39 46.14 -21.97
C THR A 19 6.74 46.42 -22.64
N LEU A 20 7.15 45.54 -23.57
CA LEU A 20 8.31 45.76 -24.43
C LEU A 20 7.90 46.66 -25.61
N ALA A 21 8.33 47.92 -25.57
CA ALA A 21 8.34 48.80 -26.73
C ALA A 21 9.63 48.54 -27.55
N ALA A 22 9.47 48.12 -28.80
CA ALA A 22 10.57 48.03 -29.75
C ALA A 22 11.01 49.41 -30.25
N PRO A 23 12.30 49.63 -30.52
CA PRO A 23 12.72 50.64 -31.48
C PRO A 23 13.36 50.02 -32.72
N ALA A 24 13.15 50.74 -33.82
CA ALA A 24 13.41 50.41 -35.20
C ALA A 24 14.90 50.42 -35.60
N CYS A 25 15.16 49.74 -36.72
CA CYS A 25 16.42 49.71 -37.45
C CYS A 25 16.91 51.09 -37.90
N THR A 26 18.23 51.30 -37.86
CA THR A 26 18.97 52.11 -38.85
C THR A 26 20.40 51.60 -39.01
N ASP A 27 20.85 51.56 -40.28
CA ASP A 27 22.13 51.10 -40.80
C ASP A 27 23.36 51.90 -40.33
N GLY A 28 24.54 51.27 -40.40
CA GLY A 28 25.81 52.00 -40.50
C GLY A 28 27.10 51.19 -40.25
N SER A 29 27.76 50.76 -41.33
CA SER A 29 29.22 50.74 -41.59
C SER A 29 30.23 50.23 -40.52
N GLY A 30 31.07 49.25 -40.91
CA GLY A 30 32.34 48.87 -40.22
C GLY A 30 33.43 49.97 -40.30
N PRO A 31 34.74 49.71 -39.99
CA PRO A 31 35.46 48.42 -40.00
C PRO A 31 36.54 48.20 -38.89
N ALA A 32 37.29 47.10 -39.03
CA ALA A 32 38.69 46.85 -38.61
C ALA A 32 39.00 46.24 -37.21
N ALA A 33 39.76 45.15 -37.26
CA ALA A 33 40.56 44.55 -36.18
C ALA A 33 41.80 45.43 -35.87
N PRO A 34 42.56 45.22 -34.76
CA PRO A 34 43.52 44.11 -34.70
C PRO A 34 43.90 43.52 -33.31
N SER A 35 44.44 42.30 -33.35
CA SER A 35 45.64 41.73 -32.66
C SER A 35 45.94 41.91 -31.15
N ASP A 36 46.28 40.75 -30.56
CA ASP A 36 47.41 40.43 -29.63
C ASP A 36 47.33 40.63 -28.11
N THR A 37 48.09 39.74 -27.44
CA THR A 37 48.55 39.63 -26.01
C THR A 37 47.55 38.99 -25.02
N ASP A 38 47.87 38.03 -24.13
CA ASP A 38 49.10 37.52 -23.48
C ASP A 38 48.93 36.00 -23.16
N GLY A 39 49.96 35.14 -23.10
CA GLY A 39 50.97 35.00 -22.02
C GLY A 39 50.60 33.77 -21.14
N SER A 40 51.11 32.56 -21.44
CA SER A 40 52.33 31.92 -20.91
C SER A 40 52.34 31.58 -19.40
N ASP A 41 52.55 30.28 -19.15
CA ASP A 41 53.42 29.68 -18.13
C ASP A 41 52.87 28.98 -16.87
N THR A 42 53.05 27.65 -16.92
CA THR A 42 53.73 26.76 -15.94
C THR A 42 53.05 26.36 -14.62
N ALA A 43 52.93 25.03 -14.43
CA ALA A 43 53.66 24.22 -13.42
C ALA A 43 52.89 22.90 -13.19
N SER A 44 53.40 21.76 -13.64
CA SER A 44 54.31 20.85 -12.90
C SER A 44 53.58 19.76 -12.11
N SER A 45 53.49 18.59 -12.75
CA SER A 45 53.31 17.28 -12.11
C SER A 45 54.64 16.80 -11.52
N PRO A 46 54.65 15.92 -10.51
CA PRO A 46 55.34 14.66 -10.79
C PRO A 46 54.66 13.39 -10.26
N ASP A 47 54.83 12.40 -11.12
CA ASP A 47 54.66 10.95 -11.00
C ASP A 47 55.63 10.36 -9.97
N GLN A 48 55.19 9.39 -9.17
CA GLN A 48 56.07 8.51 -8.39
C GLN A 48 55.63 7.06 -8.57
N THR A 49 56.55 6.26 -9.10
CA THR A 49 56.45 4.82 -9.29
C THR A 49 57.53 4.10 -8.47
N GLU A 50 57.10 2.96 -7.91
CA GLU A 50 57.84 1.72 -7.57
C GLU A 50 59.05 1.77 -6.63
N THR A 51 59.00 0.99 -5.54
CA THR A 51 59.66 -0.34 -5.43
C THR A 51 59.48 -0.92 -4.02
N THR A 52 58.97 -2.16 -3.92
CA THR A 52 58.93 -2.97 -2.69
C THR A 52 59.87 -4.16 -2.86
N GLU A 53 60.90 -4.24 -2.01
CA GLU A 53 61.81 -5.37 -1.91
C GLU A 53 61.31 -6.43 -0.91
N SER A 54 61.54 -7.67 -1.31
CA SER A 54 61.35 -8.93 -0.59
C SER A 54 62.48 -9.17 0.43
N SER A 55 62.18 -9.82 1.55
CA SER A 55 63.07 -10.86 2.08
C SER A 55 62.37 -11.78 3.09
N ASP A 56 62.33 -13.06 2.71
CA ASP A 56 62.17 -14.23 3.57
C ASP A 56 63.25 -14.32 4.65
N THR A 57 62.93 -14.93 5.79
CA THR A 57 63.78 -15.95 6.43
C THR A 57 63.04 -16.64 7.60
N SER A 58 62.81 -17.95 7.47
CA SER A 58 62.73 -18.91 8.58
C SER A 58 64.08 -19.64 8.68
N PRO A 59 64.50 -20.14 9.86
CA PRO A 59 64.37 -21.59 10.11
C PRO A 59 64.23 -22.06 11.60
N THR A 60 63.37 -23.09 11.77
CA THR A 60 63.64 -24.44 12.34
C THR A 60 63.90 -24.70 13.86
N GLU A 61 63.01 -25.56 14.42
CA GLU A 61 63.13 -26.65 15.43
C GLU A 61 63.85 -26.47 16.79
N THR A 62 63.22 -26.81 17.93
CA THR A 62 63.14 -28.17 18.53
C THR A 62 62.59 -28.14 19.99
N GLY A 63 61.60 -29.02 20.27
CA GLY A 63 61.45 -29.89 21.46
C GLY A 63 61.37 -29.34 22.91
N ALA A 64 60.30 -29.68 23.63
CA ALA A 64 60.33 -30.45 24.90
C ALA A 64 58.94 -30.51 25.58
N ASP A 65 58.67 -31.67 26.19
CA ASP A 65 57.56 -31.97 27.11
C ASP A 65 57.34 -30.92 28.21
N SER A 66 56.06 -30.59 28.47
CA SER A 66 55.58 -30.36 29.82
C SER A 66 54.06 -30.52 29.90
N SER A 67 53.65 -31.52 30.66
CA SER A 67 52.39 -31.54 31.42
C SER A 67 52.21 -30.23 32.18
N ASP A 68 51.09 -29.53 32.00
CA ASP A 68 50.35 -28.83 33.07
C ASP A 68 49.19 -27.99 32.50
N MET A 69 48.11 -27.99 33.28
CA MET A 69 46.96 -27.07 33.26
C MET A 69 46.00 -27.21 32.09
N ASP A 70 44.81 -27.74 32.41
CA ASP A 70 43.55 -27.31 31.83
C ASP A 70 43.48 -25.77 31.88
N THR A 71 43.98 -25.11 30.84
CA THR A 71 43.47 -23.80 30.48
C THR A 71 42.05 -24.06 30.02
N ASP A 72 41.11 -23.65 30.87
CA ASP A 72 39.82 -23.15 30.43
C ASP A 72 40.14 -22.10 29.35
N ASP A 73 40.29 -22.59 28.12
CA ASP A 73 40.47 -21.80 26.92
C ASP A 73 39.19 -21.00 26.84
N GLY A 74 39.22 -19.84 27.49
CA GLY A 74 38.20 -18.84 27.42
C GLY A 74 37.95 -18.64 25.95
N GLN A 75 36.88 -19.28 25.47
CA GLN A 75 36.21 -18.88 24.26
C GLN A 75 35.95 -17.40 24.51
N THR A 76 36.83 -16.56 23.98
CA THR A 76 36.47 -15.24 23.51
C THR A 76 35.36 -15.56 22.54
N GLY A 77 34.14 -15.64 23.07
CA GLY A 77 32.95 -15.85 22.29
C GLY A 77 33.01 -14.71 21.30
N ASP A 78 33.37 -15.03 20.07
CA ASP A 78 32.96 -14.22 18.94
C ASP A 78 31.45 -14.25 19.05
N GLU A 79 30.90 -13.27 19.80
CA GLU A 79 29.48 -13.08 19.89
C GLU A 79 29.07 -12.87 18.45
N ASP A 80 28.36 -13.85 17.89
CA ASP A 80 27.95 -13.82 16.49
C ASP A 80 27.14 -12.54 16.28
N CYS A 81 27.81 -11.54 15.68
CA CYS A 81 27.18 -10.30 15.23
C CYS A 81 26.36 -10.52 13.96
N GLU A 82 26.01 -11.78 13.67
CA GLU A 82 25.01 -12.11 12.70
C GLU A 82 23.69 -11.44 13.09
N ILE A 83 23.04 -10.90 12.07
CA ILE A 83 21.73 -10.30 12.20
C ILE A 83 20.76 -11.48 12.29
N PRO A 84 19.96 -11.59 13.38
CA PRO A 84 18.97 -12.64 13.46
C PRO A 84 18.01 -12.51 12.28
N GLU A 85 17.85 -13.58 11.51
CA GLU A 85 16.84 -13.65 10.45
C GLU A 85 15.51 -14.08 11.09
N TYR A 86 14.49 -13.25 10.97
CA TYR A 86 13.12 -13.63 11.29
C TYR A 86 12.47 -14.27 10.06
N PRO A 87 11.66 -15.31 10.23
CA PRO A 87 10.81 -15.80 9.15
C PRO A 87 9.82 -14.72 8.75
N ASP A 88 9.49 -14.63 7.46
CA ASP A 88 8.40 -13.79 6.96
C ASP A 88 7.08 -14.22 7.61
N ASP A 89 6.38 -13.27 8.24
CA ASP A 89 5.15 -13.50 8.99
C ASP A 89 3.91 -13.41 8.08
N LEU A 90 4.06 -12.85 6.87
CA LEU A 90 3.08 -12.96 5.81
C LEU A 90 3.77 -13.09 4.44
N ALA A 91 4.26 -14.30 4.13
CA ALA A 91 4.94 -14.57 2.89
C ALA A 91 3.97 -14.53 1.69
N VAL A 92 4.02 -13.44 0.91
CA VAL A 92 3.32 -13.32 -0.38
C VAL A 92 4.22 -13.87 -1.49
N ALA A 93 3.75 -14.89 -2.19
CA ALA A 93 4.51 -15.57 -3.24
C ALA A 93 4.44 -14.81 -4.57
N TYR A 94 5.32 -13.83 -4.75
CA TYR A 94 5.45 -13.07 -6.01
C TYR A 94 5.93 -13.91 -7.20
N ALA A 95 6.67 -14.99 -6.95
CA ALA A 95 7.21 -15.86 -8.00
C ALA A 95 6.10 -16.65 -8.73
N ASP A 96 4.98 -16.90 -8.06
CA ASP A 96 3.84 -17.67 -8.56
C ASP A 96 2.63 -16.77 -8.85
N ALA A 97 2.89 -15.50 -9.16
CA ALA A 97 1.86 -14.55 -9.53
C ALA A 97 1.13 -14.98 -10.81
N ILE A 98 -0.21 -14.93 -10.77
CA ILE A 98 -1.03 -15.11 -11.97
C ILE A 98 -1.33 -13.73 -12.54
N ASP A 99 -0.79 -13.44 -13.71
CA ASP A 99 -1.10 -12.22 -14.44
C ASP A 99 -2.50 -12.33 -15.08
N LEU A 100 -3.36 -11.37 -14.77
CA LEU A 100 -4.69 -11.21 -15.31
C LEU A 100 -4.73 -10.00 -16.27
N PRO A 101 -5.76 -9.87 -17.12
CA PRO A 101 -5.77 -8.83 -18.15
C PRO A 101 -5.81 -7.41 -17.60
N GLU A 102 -6.45 -7.23 -16.44
CA GLU A 102 -6.78 -5.92 -15.87
C GLU A 102 -6.72 -5.98 -14.33
N GLU A 103 -6.93 -4.83 -13.69
CA GLU A 103 -6.92 -4.68 -12.23
C GLU A 103 -7.98 -5.55 -11.54
N ILE A 104 -7.55 -6.37 -10.58
CA ILE A 104 -8.39 -7.23 -9.73
C ILE A 104 -9.11 -6.37 -8.69
N ARG A 105 -10.42 -6.58 -8.54
CA ARG A 105 -11.27 -5.80 -7.62
C ARG A 105 -11.91 -6.65 -6.54
N ARG A 106 -12.20 -7.92 -6.84
CA ARG A 106 -12.78 -8.86 -5.88
C ARG A 106 -12.27 -10.27 -6.09
N ILE A 107 -12.23 -11.00 -4.99
CA ILE A 107 -11.93 -12.42 -4.92
C ILE A 107 -13.04 -13.06 -4.10
N ALA A 108 -13.48 -14.25 -4.49
CA ALA A 108 -14.31 -15.12 -3.67
C ALA A 108 -13.86 -16.57 -3.88
N THR A 109 -13.81 -17.36 -2.82
CA THR A 109 -13.23 -18.70 -2.87
C THR A 109 -14.23 -19.76 -2.37
N THR A 110 -14.32 -20.87 -3.10
CA THR A 110 -14.91 -22.13 -2.65
C THR A 110 -13.83 -23.00 -1.99
N ASP A 111 -14.17 -24.24 -1.63
CA ASP A 111 -13.19 -25.21 -1.16
C ASP A 111 -12.08 -25.58 -2.17
N ASP A 112 -12.22 -25.28 -3.46
CA ASP A 112 -11.27 -25.73 -4.47
C ASP A 112 -11.06 -24.74 -5.61
N THR A 113 -11.79 -23.63 -5.62
CA THR A 113 -11.82 -22.70 -6.76
C THR A 113 -11.91 -21.28 -6.24
N THR A 114 -11.04 -20.43 -6.77
CA THR A 114 -11.06 -19.00 -6.52
C THR A 114 -11.62 -18.30 -7.74
N ILE A 115 -12.70 -17.54 -7.57
CA ILE A 115 -13.24 -16.64 -8.59
C ILE A 115 -12.63 -15.27 -8.37
N VAL A 116 -12.00 -14.75 -9.42
CA VAL A 116 -11.38 -13.44 -9.43
C VAL A 116 -12.14 -12.57 -10.42
N CYS A 117 -12.56 -11.40 -10.00
CA CYS A 117 -13.15 -10.43 -10.92
C CYS A 117 -12.46 -9.07 -10.81
N GLY A 118 -12.35 -8.39 -11.95
CA GLY A 118 -11.61 -7.15 -12.07
C GLY A 118 -12.25 -6.16 -13.03
N HIS A 119 -11.43 -5.26 -13.58
CA HIS A 119 -11.91 -4.23 -14.48
C HIS A 119 -12.27 -4.83 -15.85
N GLY A 120 -13.52 -5.28 -16.01
CA GLY A 120 -14.00 -5.83 -17.27
C GLY A 120 -13.75 -7.31 -17.49
N PHE A 121 -13.43 -8.08 -16.44
CA PHE A 121 -13.28 -9.53 -16.56
C PHE A 121 -13.70 -10.31 -15.31
N VAL A 122 -13.92 -11.61 -15.51
CA VAL A 122 -13.98 -12.63 -14.45
C VAL A 122 -13.23 -13.89 -14.89
N ALA A 123 -12.52 -14.51 -13.96
CA ALA A 123 -11.73 -15.71 -14.16
C ALA A 123 -11.91 -16.69 -12.99
N ALA A 124 -11.73 -17.98 -13.24
CA ALA A 124 -11.61 -19.00 -12.21
C ALA A 124 -10.15 -19.46 -12.10
N VAL A 125 -9.70 -19.68 -10.88
CA VAL A 125 -8.33 -20.11 -10.54
C VAL A 125 -8.42 -21.31 -9.60
N ARG A 126 -7.55 -22.30 -9.82
CA ARG A 126 -7.37 -23.45 -8.92
C ARG A 126 -5.92 -23.85 -8.91
N ASP A 127 -5.38 -24.14 -7.74
CA ASP A 127 -3.98 -24.56 -7.55
C ASP A 127 -2.99 -23.65 -8.29
N ALA A 128 -3.18 -22.33 -8.18
CA ALA A 128 -2.41 -21.30 -8.88
C ALA A 128 -2.46 -21.35 -10.43
N ASN A 129 -3.47 -22.01 -11.01
CA ASN A 129 -3.67 -22.11 -12.46
C ASN A 129 -5.03 -21.55 -12.87
N LEU A 130 -5.07 -20.85 -14.01
CA LEU A 130 -6.33 -20.42 -14.63
C LEU A 130 -7.14 -21.64 -15.10
N LEU A 131 -8.40 -21.70 -14.70
CA LEU A 131 -9.36 -22.69 -15.16
C LEU A 131 -10.13 -22.14 -16.37
N GLY A 132 -9.79 -22.62 -17.56
CA GLY A 132 -10.51 -22.29 -18.79
C GLY A 132 -10.27 -20.87 -19.31
N ALA A 133 -11.28 -20.29 -19.94
CA ALA A 133 -11.20 -18.96 -20.53
C ALA A 133 -11.62 -17.87 -19.55
N ILE A 134 -11.00 -16.69 -19.70
CA ILE A 134 -11.44 -15.46 -19.03
C ILE A 134 -12.70 -14.96 -19.74
N ILE A 135 -13.70 -14.56 -18.96
CA ILE A 135 -14.95 -13.99 -19.50
C ILE A 135 -14.88 -12.47 -19.38
N ASP A 136 -15.08 -11.78 -20.51
CA ASP A 136 -15.17 -10.33 -20.55
C ASP A 136 -16.49 -9.86 -19.93
N LEU A 137 -16.41 -8.86 -19.04
CA LEU A 137 -17.55 -8.21 -18.42
C LEU A 137 -17.71 -6.78 -18.97
N PRO A 138 -18.95 -6.29 -19.15
CA PRO A 138 -19.19 -4.90 -19.51
C PRO A 138 -18.96 -3.99 -18.28
N GLY A 139 -17.73 -3.51 -18.14
CA GLY A 139 -17.34 -2.54 -17.11
C GLY A 139 -16.70 -3.16 -15.87
N GLU A 140 -16.38 -2.31 -14.90
CA GLU A 140 -15.67 -2.71 -13.68
C GLU A 140 -16.52 -3.66 -12.80
N CYS A 141 -15.99 -4.85 -12.50
CA CYS A 141 -16.60 -5.75 -11.53
C CYS A 141 -16.48 -5.14 -10.12
N THR A 142 -17.61 -5.03 -9.43
CA THR A 142 -17.70 -4.42 -8.09
C THR A 142 -18.04 -5.44 -7.00
N GLY A 143 -18.59 -6.59 -7.38
CA GLY A 143 -18.95 -7.66 -6.45
C GLY A 143 -18.93 -9.03 -7.13
N VAL A 144 -18.55 -10.05 -6.36
CA VAL A 144 -18.73 -11.45 -6.70
C VAL A 144 -19.22 -12.19 -5.46
N ALA A 145 -20.24 -13.02 -5.63
CA ALA A 145 -20.77 -13.89 -4.59
C ALA A 145 -20.86 -15.33 -5.10
N LEU A 146 -20.67 -16.28 -4.20
CA LEU A 146 -20.77 -17.70 -4.47
C LEU A 146 -22.04 -18.26 -3.84
N ALA A 147 -22.78 -19.05 -4.61
CA ALA A 147 -23.94 -19.80 -4.15
C ALA A 147 -23.87 -21.22 -4.72
N ASN A 148 -23.31 -22.14 -3.93
CA ASN A 148 -22.97 -23.50 -4.37
C ASN A 148 -21.95 -23.48 -5.54
N GLU A 149 -22.25 -24.17 -6.64
CA GLU A 149 -21.40 -24.25 -7.84
C GLU A 149 -21.63 -23.08 -8.82
N VAL A 150 -22.29 -22.02 -8.37
CA VAL A 150 -22.63 -20.86 -9.19
C VAL A 150 -22.00 -19.62 -8.58
N ALA A 151 -21.34 -18.82 -9.42
CA ALA A 151 -20.90 -17.48 -9.08
C ALA A 151 -21.86 -16.45 -9.68
N MET A 152 -22.14 -15.38 -8.93
CA MET A 152 -22.82 -14.20 -9.44
C MET A 152 -21.86 -13.03 -9.40
N THR A 153 -21.68 -12.33 -10.52
CA THR A 153 -20.90 -11.10 -10.58
C THR A 153 -21.77 -9.91 -10.89
N VAL A 154 -21.39 -8.75 -10.35
CA VAL A 154 -22.03 -7.47 -10.66
C VAL A 154 -20.99 -6.44 -11.08
N THR A 155 -21.36 -5.56 -12.00
CA THR A 155 -20.50 -4.48 -12.47
C THR A 155 -21.08 -3.12 -12.09
N ARG A 156 -20.19 -2.11 -12.03
CA ARG A 156 -20.59 -0.71 -11.76
C ARG A 156 -21.60 -0.18 -12.80
N THR A 157 -21.62 -0.72 -14.01
CA THR A 157 -22.54 -0.30 -15.09
C THR A 157 -23.92 -0.97 -15.00
N GLY A 158 -24.17 -1.76 -13.95
CA GLY A 158 -25.46 -2.40 -13.72
C GLY A 158 -25.62 -3.75 -14.41
N HIS A 159 -24.54 -4.35 -14.91
CA HIS A 159 -24.55 -5.70 -15.44
C HIS A 159 -24.46 -6.73 -14.33
N ILE A 160 -25.18 -7.83 -14.50
CA ILE A 160 -25.23 -8.98 -13.62
C ILE A 160 -24.96 -10.20 -14.49
N ALA A 161 -24.02 -11.06 -14.11
CA ALA A 161 -23.81 -12.34 -14.76
C ALA A 161 -23.91 -13.48 -13.74
N LEU A 162 -24.65 -14.53 -14.13
CA LEU A 162 -24.70 -15.79 -13.41
C LEU A 162 -23.80 -16.78 -14.14
N LEU A 163 -22.84 -17.36 -13.42
CA LEU A 163 -21.75 -18.15 -13.97
C LEU A 163 -21.75 -19.54 -13.35
N GLN A 164 -21.77 -20.58 -14.18
CA GLN A 164 -21.49 -21.93 -13.72
C GLN A 164 -19.99 -22.08 -13.52
N ILE A 165 -19.60 -22.63 -12.37
CA ILE A 165 -18.24 -23.06 -12.08
C ILE A 165 -18.16 -24.55 -12.42
N ASP A 166 -17.38 -24.90 -13.44
CA ASP A 166 -17.09 -26.28 -13.80
C ASP A 166 -15.63 -26.60 -13.50
N ALA A 167 -15.42 -27.60 -12.66
CA ALA A 167 -14.10 -27.99 -12.20
C ALA A 167 -13.13 -28.39 -13.33
N GLY A 168 -13.64 -28.86 -14.47
CA GLY A 168 -12.83 -29.28 -15.61
C GLY A 168 -12.72 -28.23 -16.72
N THR A 169 -13.75 -27.39 -16.91
CA THR A 169 -13.82 -26.46 -18.04
C THR A 169 -13.72 -24.98 -17.69
N GLY A 170 -13.73 -24.63 -16.40
CA GLY A 170 -13.69 -23.24 -15.94
C GLY A 170 -15.08 -22.60 -15.86
N LEU A 171 -15.19 -21.35 -16.31
CA LEU A 171 -16.44 -20.58 -16.22
C LEU A 171 -17.28 -20.66 -17.49
N SER A 172 -18.60 -20.68 -17.32
CA SER A 172 -19.56 -20.44 -18.40
C SER A 172 -20.72 -19.57 -17.94
N VAL A 173 -21.22 -18.69 -18.81
CA VAL A 173 -22.36 -17.81 -18.50
C VAL A 173 -23.66 -18.62 -18.61
N LEU A 174 -24.38 -18.74 -17.51
CA LEU A 174 -25.72 -19.34 -17.46
C LEU A 174 -26.79 -18.34 -17.89
N ASP A 175 -26.72 -17.14 -17.32
CA ASP A 175 -27.66 -16.04 -17.59
C ASP A 175 -26.99 -14.69 -17.33
N SER A 176 -27.55 -13.62 -17.89
CA SER A 176 -27.08 -12.26 -17.61
C SER A 176 -28.18 -11.23 -17.82
N ALA A 177 -28.10 -10.14 -17.08
CA ALA A 177 -29.01 -9.01 -17.20
C ALA A 177 -28.23 -7.69 -17.10
N THR A 178 -28.79 -6.63 -17.68
CA THR A 178 -28.27 -5.27 -17.51
C THR A 178 -29.39 -4.37 -17.05
N THR A 179 -29.11 -3.57 -16.03
CA THR A 179 -30.04 -2.59 -15.46
C THR A 179 -29.51 -1.18 -15.64
N GLN A 180 -30.27 -0.17 -15.22
CA GLN A 180 -29.83 1.22 -15.21
C GLN A 180 -29.14 1.63 -13.89
N SER A 181 -29.17 0.75 -12.87
CA SER A 181 -28.62 1.02 -11.55
C SER A 181 -27.10 0.81 -11.52
N THR A 182 -26.44 1.46 -10.56
CA THR A 182 -25.01 1.27 -10.29
C THR A 182 -24.85 0.23 -9.19
N TYR A 183 -24.29 -0.93 -9.52
CA TYR A 183 -24.08 -1.98 -8.53
C TYR A 183 -22.70 -1.89 -7.89
N LEU A 184 -22.67 -2.04 -6.57
CA LEU A 184 -21.49 -1.81 -5.74
C LEU A 184 -21.00 -3.08 -5.05
N ASP A 185 -21.89 -4.05 -4.81
CA ASP A 185 -21.56 -5.34 -4.21
C ASP A 185 -22.70 -6.35 -4.42
N VAL A 186 -22.43 -7.63 -4.15
CA VAL A 186 -23.42 -8.71 -4.20
C VAL A 186 -23.18 -9.70 -3.07
N ALA A 187 -24.27 -10.20 -2.47
CA ALA A 187 -24.26 -11.32 -1.54
C ALA A 187 -25.30 -12.35 -1.97
N ALA A 188 -25.09 -13.62 -1.64
CA ALA A 188 -26.02 -14.69 -1.98
C ALA A 188 -26.17 -15.70 -0.85
N ALA A 189 -27.38 -16.23 -0.68
CA ALA A 189 -27.67 -17.33 0.23
C ALA A 189 -28.72 -18.25 -0.41
N GLY A 190 -28.36 -19.52 -0.59
CA GLY A 190 -29.23 -20.50 -1.25
C GLY A 190 -29.61 -20.08 -2.66
N THR A 191 -30.90 -19.85 -2.90
CA THR A 191 -31.47 -19.46 -4.20
C THR A 191 -31.77 -17.97 -4.30
N THR A 192 -31.36 -17.15 -3.35
CA THR A 192 -31.58 -15.70 -3.36
C THR A 192 -30.25 -14.96 -3.37
N ALA A 193 -30.18 -13.90 -4.16
CA ALA A 193 -29.08 -12.96 -4.18
C ALA A 193 -29.58 -11.54 -3.95
N TRP A 194 -28.74 -10.75 -3.30
CA TRP A 194 -28.97 -9.35 -3.01
C TRP A 194 -27.84 -8.54 -3.62
N VAL A 195 -28.19 -7.42 -4.24
CA VAL A 195 -27.24 -6.53 -4.92
C VAL A 195 -27.35 -5.14 -4.31
N ALA A 196 -26.21 -4.60 -3.86
CA ALA A 196 -26.11 -3.24 -3.35
C ALA A 196 -26.18 -2.27 -4.53
N ALA A 197 -27.25 -1.49 -4.62
CA ALA A 197 -27.53 -0.58 -5.73
C ALA A 197 -27.30 0.90 -5.36
N GLY A 198 -26.44 1.15 -4.36
CA GLY A 198 -26.17 2.51 -3.87
C GLY A 198 -27.43 3.18 -3.36
N VAL A 199 -27.77 4.34 -3.93
CA VAL A 199 -28.94 5.13 -3.53
C VAL A 199 -30.29 4.48 -3.87
N ASP A 200 -30.29 3.44 -4.72
CA ASP A 200 -31.48 2.65 -5.02
C ASP A 200 -31.75 1.56 -3.96
N GLY A 201 -30.88 1.45 -2.93
CA GLY A 201 -31.02 0.48 -1.85
C GLY A 201 -30.54 -0.90 -2.24
N VAL A 202 -31.26 -1.95 -1.82
CA VAL A 202 -30.89 -3.34 -2.06
C VAL A 202 -31.86 -3.98 -3.06
N HIS A 203 -31.34 -4.43 -4.19
CA HIS A 203 -32.10 -5.18 -5.18
C HIS A 203 -32.06 -6.68 -4.87
N THR A 204 -33.19 -7.35 -5.07
CA THR A 204 -33.31 -8.80 -4.80
C THR A 204 -33.46 -9.55 -6.11
N PHE A 205 -32.75 -10.67 -6.22
CA PHE A 205 -32.83 -11.59 -7.35
C PHE A 205 -33.03 -13.02 -6.86
N GLN A 206 -33.82 -13.78 -7.60
CA GLN A 206 -33.98 -15.23 -7.42
C GLN A 206 -33.12 -15.96 -8.45
N LEU A 207 -32.40 -16.97 -7.97
CA LEU A 207 -31.51 -17.85 -8.71
C LEU A 207 -32.20 -19.20 -8.89
N ASN A 208 -32.84 -19.41 -10.04
CA ASN A 208 -33.62 -20.62 -10.32
C ASN A 208 -33.05 -21.36 -11.52
N ASP A 209 -32.48 -22.55 -11.32
CA ASP A 209 -32.01 -23.44 -12.39
C ASP A 209 -31.18 -22.74 -13.47
N GLY A 210 -30.24 -21.88 -13.05
CA GLY A 210 -29.38 -21.11 -13.94
C GLY A 210 -30.04 -19.89 -14.59
N THR A 211 -31.20 -19.44 -14.11
CA THR A 211 -31.86 -18.21 -14.56
C THR A 211 -31.94 -17.17 -13.44
N LEU A 212 -31.87 -15.89 -13.83
CA LEU A 212 -31.96 -14.73 -12.95
C LEU A 212 -33.33 -14.07 -13.11
N THR A 213 -34.10 -13.98 -12.02
CA THR A 213 -35.37 -13.22 -12.01
C THR A 213 -35.36 -12.17 -10.92
N SER A 214 -35.65 -10.91 -11.26
CA SER A 214 -35.79 -9.83 -10.27
C SER A 214 -36.97 -10.11 -9.35
N ALA A 215 -36.79 -9.83 -8.06
CA ALA A 215 -37.85 -9.80 -7.05
C ALA A 215 -38.03 -8.37 -6.53
N ASP A 216 -38.93 -8.18 -5.57
CA ASP A 216 -39.13 -6.88 -4.92
C ASP A 216 -37.84 -6.45 -4.18
N PRO A 217 -37.45 -5.17 -4.28
CA PRO A 217 -36.27 -4.66 -3.57
C PRO A 217 -36.51 -4.69 -2.06
N LEU A 218 -35.43 -4.85 -1.29
CA LEU A 218 -35.49 -4.74 0.17
C LEU A 218 -35.45 -3.27 0.59
N ALA A 219 -36.43 -2.87 1.40
CA ALA A 219 -36.41 -1.57 2.07
C ALA A 219 -35.51 -1.60 3.30
N GLY A 220 -35.17 -0.42 3.83
CA GLY A 220 -34.43 -0.27 5.09
C GLY A 220 -32.98 0.19 4.95
N ALA A 221 -32.39 0.11 3.75
CA ALA A 221 -31.10 0.72 3.42
C ALA A 221 -31.28 1.82 2.35
N GLN A 222 -30.59 2.95 2.50
CA GLN A 222 -30.74 4.13 1.66
C GLN A 222 -29.54 4.42 0.74
N ASP A 223 -28.35 3.92 1.08
CA ASP A 223 -27.10 4.01 0.32
C ASP A 223 -26.35 2.68 0.51
N ALA A 224 -26.91 1.58 -0.02
CA ALA A 224 -26.34 0.25 0.14
C ALA A 224 -25.06 0.12 -0.69
N ARG A 225 -23.92 -0.11 -0.03
CA ARG A 225 -22.60 -0.16 -0.68
C ARG A 225 -21.92 -1.52 -0.62
N GLY A 226 -22.13 -2.27 0.45
CA GLY A 226 -21.59 -3.60 0.63
C GLY A 226 -22.55 -4.49 1.38
N LEU A 227 -22.50 -5.78 1.10
CA LEU A 227 -23.46 -6.77 1.58
C LEU A 227 -22.74 -8.01 2.12
N ALA A 228 -23.29 -8.58 3.19
CA ALA A 228 -22.90 -9.91 3.67
C ALA A 228 -24.11 -10.63 4.26
N THR A 229 -24.18 -11.93 4.06
CA THR A 229 -25.18 -12.80 4.68
C THR A 229 -24.68 -13.34 6.00
N THR A 230 -25.60 -13.53 6.93
CA THR A 230 -25.35 -14.15 8.24
C THR A 230 -25.90 -15.59 8.23
N ASP A 231 -25.39 -16.43 9.11
CA ASP A 231 -25.79 -17.85 9.19
C ASP A 231 -27.27 -18.03 9.56
N ASP A 232 -27.86 -17.06 10.26
CA ASP A 232 -29.28 -17.07 10.60
C ASP A 232 -30.18 -16.46 9.51
N GLY A 233 -29.61 -16.19 8.33
CA GLY A 233 -30.34 -15.77 7.13
C GLY A 233 -30.61 -14.27 7.01
N HIS A 234 -30.12 -13.45 7.94
CA HIS A 234 -30.19 -12.00 7.81
C HIS A 234 -29.15 -11.45 6.83
N LEU A 235 -29.43 -10.25 6.33
CA LEU A 235 -28.54 -9.48 5.46
C LEU A 235 -27.96 -8.30 6.23
N LEU A 236 -26.63 -8.20 6.30
CA LEU A 236 -25.95 -7.00 6.75
C LEU A 236 -25.64 -6.09 5.57
N VAL A 237 -25.91 -4.81 5.75
CA VAL A 237 -25.75 -3.78 4.72
C VAL A 237 -24.86 -2.66 5.26
N ALA A 238 -23.73 -2.43 4.59
CA ALA A 238 -22.95 -1.20 4.75
C ALA A 238 -23.71 -0.05 4.07
N ASP A 239 -24.51 0.68 4.85
CA ASP A 239 -25.49 1.66 4.37
C ASP A 239 -24.89 3.07 4.24
N GLY A 240 -23.71 3.15 3.64
CA GLY A 240 -23.02 4.41 3.36
C GLY A 240 -22.87 5.29 4.60
N ARG A 241 -23.53 6.44 4.61
CA ARG A 241 -23.47 7.41 5.74
C ARG A 241 -24.35 7.03 6.93
N ALA A 242 -25.30 6.12 6.75
CA ALA A 242 -26.17 5.69 7.83
C ALA A 242 -25.46 4.69 8.76
N GLY A 243 -24.33 4.09 8.37
CA GLY A 243 -23.59 3.14 9.19
C GLY A 243 -23.78 1.72 8.70
N ILE A 244 -24.22 0.81 9.57
CA ILE A 244 -24.55 -0.57 9.22
C ILE A 244 -25.98 -0.90 9.63
N VAL A 245 -26.69 -1.59 8.74
CA VAL A 245 -28.07 -2.02 8.95
C VAL A 245 -28.15 -3.54 8.84
N ARG A 246 -28.91 -4.18 9.72
CA ARG A 246 -29.27 -5.60 9.64
C ARG A 246 -30.71 -5.72 9.19
N LEU A 247 -30.95 -6.43 8.10
CA LEU A 247 -32.26 -6.63 7.49
C LEU A 247 -32.67 -8.11 7.60
N ASP A 248 -33.94 -8.36 7.89
CA ASP A 248 -34.56 -9.66 7.66
C ASP A 248 -35.06 -9.68 6.20
N PRO A 249 -34.55 -10.53 5.30
CA PRO A 249 -35.00 -10.53 3.90
C PRO A 249 -36.49 -10.86 3.71
N THR A 250 -37.16 -11.37 4.74
CA THR A 250 -38.60 -11.68 4.74
C THR A 250 -39.47 -10.53 5.26
N ASP A 251 -38.88 -9.54 5.93
CA ASP A 251 -39.56 -8.34 6.42
C ASP A 251 -38.85 -7.06 5.92
N SER A 252 -39.61 -6.12 5.40
CA SER A 252 -39.04 -4.89 4.82
C SER A 252 -38.50 -3.90 5.86
N GLN A 253 -38.42 -4.28 7.15
CA GLN A 253 -37.97 -3.41 8.24
C GLN A 253 -36.58 -3.80 8.75
N PRO A 254 -35.72 -2.83 9.08
CA PRO A 254 -34.48 -3.10 9.79
C PRO A 254 -34.71 -3.81 11.13
N VAL A 255 -33.97 -4.89 11.34
CA VAL A 255 -33.89 -5.60 12.63
C VAL A 255 -33.00 -4.82 13.60
N ALA A 256 -31.87 -4.33 13.11
CA ALA A 256 -30.93 -3.52 13.89
C ALA A 256 -30.27 -2.45 13.03
N HIS A 257 -29.83 -1.37 13.67
CA HIS A 257 -29.11 -0.26 13.04
C HIS A 257 -28.05 0.28 13.98
N LEU A 258 -26.81 0.37 13.49
CA LEU A 258 -25.70 0.95 14.23
C LEU A 258 -25.13 2.14 13.42
N PRO A 259 -25.42 3.39 13.83
CA PRO A 259 -24.91 4.56 13.14
C PRO A 259 -23.41 4.69 13.29
N ARG A 260 -22.74 5.14 12.21
CA ARG A 260 -21.30 5.38 12.18
C ARG A 260 -20.97 6.70 11.51
N ASP A 261 -19.97 7.37 12.04
CA ASP A 261 -19.40 8.51 11.35
C ASP A 261 -18.53 8.02 10.18
N GLY A 262 -18.83 8.48 8.97
CA GLY A 262 -18.04 8.17 7.78
C GLY A 262 -18.90 7.63 6.66
N ILE A 263 -18.27 6.87 5.77
CA ILE A 263 -18.95 6.08 4.75
C ILE A 263 -18.58 4.63 5.04
N SER A 264 -19.55 3.83 5.44
CA SER A 264 -19.46 2.38 5.45
C SER A 264 -19.43 1.87 4.01
N GLN A 265 -18.37 1.18 3.63
CA GLN A 265 -18.14 0.79 2.23
C GLN A 265 -18.43 -0.69 2.01
N ARG A 266 -18.01 -1.55 2.94
CA ARG A 266 -18.16 -3.00 2.85
C ARG A 266 -18.38 -3.59 4.23
N VAL A 267 -19.02 -4.75 4.27
CA VAL A 267 -19.14 -5.59 5.45
C VAL A 267 -18.73 -7.01 5.06
N VAL A 268 -18.00 -7.69 5.94
CA VAL A 268 -17.72 -9.13 5.85
C VAL A 268 -18.13 -9.80 7.16
N VAL A 269 -18.62 -11.02 7.09
CA VAL A 269 -19.24 -11.74 8.21
C VAL A 269 -18.59 -13.11 8.38
N HIS A 270 -18.42 -13.53 9.62
CA HIS A 270 -18.06 -14.90 10.00
C HIS A 270 -18.74 -15.21 11.33
N ASP A 271 -19.54 -16.27 11.37
CA ASP A 271 -20.35 -16.65 12.53
C ASP A 271 -21.17 -15.45 13.08
N ASP A 272 -20.97 -15.10 14.35
CA ASP A 272 -21.62 -14.02 15.09
C ASP A 272 -20.82 -12.69 15.06
N ARG A 273 -19.84 -12.57 14.16
CA ARG A 273 -18.98 -11.39 14.03
C ARG A 273 -19.01 -10.79 12.64
N ALA A 274 -18.73 -9.50 12.57
CA ALA A 274 -18.57 -8.80 11.30
C ALA A 274 -17.45 -7.76 11.34
N LEU A 275 -16.78 -7.53 10.20
CA LEU A 275 -15.94 -6.36 9.99
C LEU A 275 -16.68 -5.34 9.12
N LEU A 276 -16.81 -4.11 9.61
CA LEU A 276 -17.34 -2.99 8.86
C LEU A 276 -16.20 -2.11 8.35
N LEU A 277 -15.98 -2.08 7.04
CA LEU A 277 -14.92 -1.31 6.41
C LEU A 277 -15.40 0.12 6.16
N ARG A 278 -14.68 1.11 6.71
CA ARG A 278 -15.03 2.54 6.65
C ARG A 278 -14.04 3.34 5.81
N GLY A 279 -13.36 2.69 4.87
CA GLY A 279 -12.40 3.27 3.95
C GLY A 279 -11.23 3.95 4.68
N ALA A 280 -11.08 5.26 4.48
CA ALA A 280 -10.02 6.06 5.10
C ALA A 280 -10.17 6.27 6.62
N ARG A 281 -11.25 5.75 7.24
CA ARG A 281 -11.44 5.79 8.69
C ARG A 281 -11.05 4.49 9.39
N GLY A 282 -10.51 3.52 8.65
CA GLY A 282 -10.22 2.20 9.16
C GLY A 282 -11.45 1.29 9.14
N PHE A 283 -11.61 0.47 10.17
CA PHE A 283 -12.66 -0.54 10.24
C PHE A 283 -13.12 -0.79 11.69
N ASP A 284 -14.28 -1.42 11.84
CA ASP A 284 -14.81 -1.85 13.15
C ASP A 284 -15.00 -3.36 13.15
N LEU A 285 -14.64 -4.02 14.26
CA LEU A 285 -15.08 -5.37 14.57
C LEU A 285 -16.37 -5.29 15.37
N LEU A 286 -17.37 -6.02 14.90
CA LEU A 286 -18.73 -6.01 15.43
C LEU A 286 -19.11 -7.39 15.96
N THR A 287 -19.99 -7.42 16.95
CA THR A 287 -20.75 -8.61 17.33
C THR A 287 -22.18 -8.50 16.84
N LEU A 288 -22.74 -9.65 16.46
CA LEU A 288 -24.08 -9.80 15.91
C LEU A 288 -24.91 -10.61 16.91
N ALA A 289 -25.93 -9.98 17.47
CA ALA A 289 -26.95 -10.64 18.27
C ALA A 289 -28.29 -10.62 17.53
N ASP A 290 -29.25 -11.44 17.99
CA ASP A 290 -30.57 -11.64 17.37
C ASP A 290 -31.28 -10.33 16.96
N ASP A 291 -31.15 -9.26 17.74
CA ASP A 291 -31.77 -7.95 17.48
C ASP A 291 -30.81 -6.77 17.61
N ALA A 292 -29.49 -7.01 17.67
CA ALA A 292 -28.50 -5.96 17.90
C ALA A 292 -27.22 -6.16 17.08
N VAL A 293 -26.58 -5.03 16.78
CA VAL A 293 -25.23 -4.96 16.22
C VAL A 293 -24.43 -4.00 17.10
N GLU A 294 -23.33 -4.47 17.68
CA GLU A 294 -22.52 -3.69 18.62
C GLU A 294 -21.05 -3.65 18.20
N THR A 295 -20.33 -2.58 18.55
CA THR A 295 -18.87 -2.53 18.38
C THR A 295 -18.19 -3.39 19.45
N LEU A 296 -17.32 -4.30 19.03
CA LEU A 296 -16.34 -4.92 19.91
C LEU A 296 -15.06 -4.09 19.95
N ASP A 297 -14.54 -3.72 18.78
CA ASP A 297 -13.30 -2.96 18.64
C ASP A 297 -13.31 -2.07 17.38
N SER A 298 -12.44 -1.05 17.34
CA SER A 298 -12.30 -0.13 16.24
C SER A 298 -10.82 0.17 15.97
N THR A 299 -10.40 -0.07 14.73
CA THR A 299 -9.03 0.21 14.29
C THR A 299 -9.03 1.38 13.33
N SER A 300 -8.29 2.43 13.66
CA SER A 300 -7.94 3.49 12.70
C SER A 300 -6.72 3.07 11.89
N TYR A 301 -6.73 3.34 10.59
CA TYR A 301 -5.60 3.01 9.73
C TYR A 301 -5.15 4.24 8.94
N ASP A 302 -3.83 4.45 8.84
CA ASP A 302 -3.26 5.51 8.00
C ASP A 302 -3.24 5.04 6.54
N GLY A 303 -4.40 5.14 5.90
CA GLY A 303 -4.61 4.67 4.54
C GLY A 303 -6.08 4.37 4.27
N MET A 304 -6.37 3.85 3.08
CA MET A 304 -7.71 3.37 2.75
C MET A 304 -7.76 1.86 2.98
N VAL A 305 -8.67 1.42 3.84
CA VAL A 305 -9.07 0.01 3.94
C VAL A 305 -9.97 -0.28 2.75
N ILE A 306 -9.61 -1.28 1.95
CA ILE A 306 -10.26 -1.57 0.66
C ILE A 306 -11.07 -2.84 0.77
N ASP A 307 -10.45 -3.88 1.34
CA ASP A 307 -11.08 -5.18 1.49
C ASP A 307 -10.67 -5.86 2.79
N ALA A 308 -11.42 -6.88 3.20
CA ALA A 308 -11.08 -7.70 4.33
C ALA A 308 -11.63 -9.12 4.19
N TRP A 309 -11.00 -10.03 4.91
CA TRP A 309 -11.51 -11.36 5.19
C TRP A 309 -11.57 -11.54 6.70
N LEU A 310 -12.60 -12.24 7.18
CA LEU A 310 -12.81 -12.53 8.59
C LEU A 310 -12.97 -14.04 8.79
N GLY A 311 -12.17 -14.61 9.68
CA GLY A 311 -12.35 -15.94 10.24
C GLY A 311 -12.66 -15.86 11.74
N ALA A 312 -12.70 -17.01 12.41
CA ALA A 312 -13.07 -17.09 13.83
C ALA A 312 -12.17 -16.24 14.74
N ASP A 313 -10.85 -16.41 14.61
CA ASP A 313 -9.83 -15.81 15.50
C ASP A 313 -8.85 -14.90 14.76
N VAL A 314 -9.03 -14.72 13.45
CA VAL A 314 -8.10 -13.96 12.60
C VAL A 314 -8.88 -13.13 11.60
N ALA A 315 -8.37 -11.93 11.31
CA ALA A 315 -8.81 -11.11 10.18
C ALA A 315 -7.62 -10.75 9.28
N TYR A 316 -7.86 -10.69 7.98
CA TYR A 316 -6.93 -10.12 7.02
C TYR A 316 -7.54 -8.86 6.42
N VAL A 317 -6.80 -7.77 6.40
CA VAL A 317 -7.29 -6.47 5.92
C VAL A 317 -6.38 -5.96 4.81
N ALA A 318 -6.93 -5.85 3.61
CA ALA A 318 -6.26 -5.24 2.48
C ALA A 318 -6.44 -3.72 2.53
N THR A 319 -5.31 -3.03 2.41
CA THR A 319 -5.23 -1.57 2.37
C THR A 319 -4.49 -1.16 1.11
N ALA A 320 -4.57 0.12 0.74
CA ALA A 320 -3.85 0.62 -0.43
C ALA A 320 -2.32 0.37 -0.40
N ALA A 321 -1.74 0.10 0.78
CA ALA A 321 -0.30 -0.03 0.98
C ALA A 321 0.17 -1.39 1.51
N ALA A 322 -0.71 -2.18 2.12
CA ALA A 322 -0.35 -3.43 2.80
C ALA A 322 -1.54 -4.39 2.92
N VAL A 323 -1.24 -5.66 3.13
CA VAL A 323 -2.19 -6.65 3.67
C VAL A 323 -1.77 -6.90 5.12
N VAL A 324 -2.73 -6.80 6.05
CA VAL A 324 -2.45 -6.84 7.48
C VAL A 324 -3.22 -8.00 8.11
N ARG A 325 -2.54 -8.84 8.88
CA ARG A 325 -3.14 -9.90 9.70
C ARG A 325 -3.39 -9.36 11.10
N TYR A 326 -4.60 -9.58 11.59
CA TYR A 326 -4.99 -9.31 12.97
C TYR A 326 -5.40 -10.61 13.66
N GLU A 327 -4.95 -10.79 14.89
CA GLU A 327 -5.53 -11.77 15.81
C GLU A 327 -6.69 -11.15 16.59
N ILE A 328 -7.74 -11.94 16.80
CA ILE A 328 -8.95 -11.55 17.51
C ILE A 328 -8.98 -12.30 18.83
N SER A 329 -8.81 -11.58 19.94
CA SER A 329 -8.92 -12.18 21.26
C SER A 329 -10.36 -12.64 21.57
N ASN A 330 -10.51 -13.48 22.61
CA ASN A 330 -11.82 -13.89 23.11
C ASN A 330 -12.73 -12.72 23.53
N GLU A 331 -12.14 -11.58 23.91
CA GLU A 331 -12.85 -10.36 24.28
C GLU A 331 -13.20 -9.48 23.06
N GLY A 332 -12.88 -9.93 21.84
CA GLY A 332 -13.15 -9.17 20.62
C GLY A 332 -12.16 -8.04 20.36
N ARG A 333 -11.00 -8.03 21.02
CA ARG A 333 -9.92 -7.07 20.74
C ARG A 333 -9.08 -7.55 19.55
N LEU A 334 -8.82 -6.64 18.61
CA LEU A 334 -7.91 -6.83 17.48
C LEU A 334 -6.47 -6.54 17.91
N THR A 335 -5.53 -7.38 17.48
CA THR A 335 -4.09 -7.12 17.64
C THR A 335 -3.42 -7.38 16.29
N GLU A 336 -2.81 -6.35 15.72
CA GLU A 336 -1.98 -6.52 14.52
C GLU A 336 -0.81 -7.44 14.87
N VAL A 337 -0.63 -8.49 14.07
CA VAL A 337 0.40 -9.49 14.29
C VAL A 337 1.35 -9.62 13.12
N ALA A 338 0.88 -9.44 11.88
CA ALA A 338 1.73 -9.47 10.68
C ALA A 338 1.26 -8.44 9.65
N ARG A 339 2.18 -8.01 8.78
CA ARG A 339 1.89 -7.01 7.75
C ARG A 339 2.81 -7.20 6.55
N GLU A 340 2.24 -7.65 5.43
CA GLU A 340 2.97 -7.59 4.17
C GLU A 340 2.78 -6.22 3.52
N ARG A 341 3.89 -5.54 3.25
CA ARG A 341 3.90 -4.25 2.56
C ARG A 341 4.06 -4.47 1.07
N LYS A 342 3.39 -3.62 0.31
CA LYS A 342 3.57 -3.57 -1.14
C LYS A 342 5.06 -3.45 -1.51
N PRO A 343 5.57 -4.24 -2.47
CA PRO A 343 6.92 -4.09 -2.98
C PRO A 343 7.11 -2.68 -3.51
N ARG A 344 8.05 -1.95 -2.93
CA ARG A 344 8.35 -0.57 -3.35
C ARG A 344 9.26 -0.60 -4.58
N GLY A 345 8.66 -0.67 -5.76
CA GLY A 345 9.36 -0.38 -7.01
C GLY A 345 9.58 1.13 -7.23
N PRO A 346 10.52 1.52 -8.11
CA PRO A 346 10.71 2.93 -8.52
C PRO A 346 9.47 3.53 -9.20
N ASP A 347 8.60 2.67 -9.73
CA ASP A 347 7.31 3.07 -10.29
C ASP A 347 6.35 3.48 -9.17
N ARG A 348 6.21 4.79 -9.00
CA ARG A 348 5.33 5.46 -8.02
C ARG A 348 3.85 5.03 -8.10
N LEU A 349 3.47 4.36 -9.18
CA LEU A 349 2.14 3.85 -9.46
C LEU A 349 2.03 2.35 -9.25
N ALA A 350 2.92 1.74 -8.45
CA ALA A 350 2.74 0.33 -8.18
C ALA A 350 1.31 0.09 -7.62
N PRO A 351 0.69 -1.04 -7.93
CA PRO A 351 -0.75 -1.19 -7.73
C PRO A 351 -1.12 -1.25 -6.25
N TRP A 352 -2.40 -1.09 -5.93
CA TRP A 352 -2.94 -1.26 -4.58
C TRP A 352 -3.22 -2.74 -4.31
N PHE A 353 -3.24 -3.13 -3.04
CA PHE A 353 -3.92 -4.37 -2.64
C PHE A 353 -5.42 -4.08 -2.59
N LEU A 354 -6.18 -4.75 -3.46
CA LEU A 354 -7.56 -4.38 -3.75
C LEU A 354 -8.57 -5.42 -3.32
N ALA A 355 -8.10 -6.65 -3.12
CA ALA A 355 -8.89 -7.77 -2.67
C ALA A 355 -8.02 -8.68 -1.82
N VAL A 356 -8.61 -9.27 -0.78
CA VAL A 356 -8.00 -10.33 0.02
C VAL A 356 -9.04 -11.38 0.33
N GLU A 357 -8.65 -12.64 0.20
CA GLU A 357 -9.46 -13.79 0.56
C GLU A 357 -8.54 -14.79 1.26
N ALA A 358 -9.02 -15.45 2.31
CA ALA A 358 -8.23 -16.41 3.06
C ALA A 358 -8.97 -17.73 3.22
N ARG A 359 -8.17 -18.79 3.34
CA ARG A 359 -8.60 -20.13 3.72
C ARG A 359 -7.62 -20.67 4.75
N ALA A 360 -8.00 -20.55 6.02
CA ALA A 360 -7.16 -20.87 7.16
C ALA A 360 -5.83 -20.07 7.12
N ASP A 361 -4.71 -20.75 6.88
CA ASP A 361 -3.35 -20.23 6.88
C ASP A 361 -2.82 -19.87 5.48
N THR A 362 -3.66 -19.99 4.45
CA THR A 362 -3.33 -19.63 3.07
C THR A 362 -4.36 -18.68 2.50
N GLY A 363 -4.05 -18.00 1.40
CA GLY A 363 -5.05 -17.20 0.72
C GLY A 363 -4.57 -16.58 -0.57
N TRP A 364 -5.38 -15.63 -1.03
CA TRP A 364 -5.16 -14.87 -2.25
C TRP A 364 -5.23 -13.38 -1.97
N VAL A 365 -4.39 -12.63 -2.68
CA VAL A 365 -4.37 -11.17 -2.66
C VAL A 365 -4.38 -10.67 -4.09
N GLY A 366 -5.29 -9.74 -4.38
CA GLY A 366 -5.33 -9.01 -5.65
C GLY A 366 -4.41 -7.80 -5.58
N PHE A 367 -3.33 -7.81 -6.36
CA PHE A 367 -2.33 -6.75 -6.43
C PHE A 367 -2.26 -6.19 -7.87
N GLY A 368 -3.08 -5.18 -8.15
CA GLY A 368 -3.22 -4.67 -9.52
C GLY A 368 -3.76 -5.77 -10.43
N HIS A 369 -3.06 -6.09 -11.50
CA HIS A 369 -3.42 -7.18 -12.41
C HIS A 369 -2.87 -8.55 -11.97
N GLN A 370 -2.20 -8.64 -10.83
CA GLN A 370 -1.58 -9.88 -10.36
C GLN A 370 -2.37 -10.49 -9.23
N LEU A 371 -2.72 -11.78 -9.36
CA LEU A 371 -3.25 -12.56 -8.25
C LEU A 371 -2.07 -13.27 -7.58
N LEU A 372 -1.84 -12.95 -6.32
CA LEU A 372 -0.74 -13.48 -5.53
C LEU A 372 -1.29 -14.47 -4.50
N SER A 373 -0.68 -15.65 -4.41
CA SER A 373 -0.93 -16.53 -3.27
C SER A 373 -0.10 -16.07 -2.06
N TRP A 374 -0.59 -16.35 -0.86
CA TRP A 374 0.16 -16.09 0.35
C TRP A 374 -0.04 -17.21 1.36
N THR A 375 0.93 -17.32 2.27
CA THR A 375 0.89 -18.24 3.40
C THR A 375 1.23 -17.48 4.68
N SER A 376 0.45 -17.71 5.73
CA SER A 376 0.69 -17.16 7.07
C SER A 376 1.06 -18.32 7.98
N PRO A 377 2.15 -18.25 8.76
CA PRO A 377 2.41 -19.25 9.77
C PRO A 377 1.29 -19.24 10.82
N ALA A 378 1.02 -20.41 11.41
CA ALA A 378 0.01 -20.54 12.47
C ALA A 378 0.38 -19.74 13.74
N THR A 379 1.67 -19.48 13.93
CA THR A 379 2.19 -18.63 14.99
C THR A 379 3.06 -17.57 14.34
N VAL A 380 2.64 -16.33 14.45
CA VAL A 380 3.45 -15.19 14.03
C VAL A 380 4.41 -14.87 15.16
N THR A 381 5.70 -14.79 14.82
CA THR A 381 6.71 -14.41 15.81
C THR A 381 6.75 -12.89 15.84
N PRO A 382 6.65 -12.23 17.01
CA PRO A 382 6.83 -10.80 17.07
C PRO A 382 8.16 -10.41 16.40
N HIS A 383 8.16 -9.39 15.55
CA HIS A 383 9.35 -8.95 14.83
C HIS A 383 9.44 -7.41 14.88
N PRO A 384 10.61 -6.82 14.58
CA PRO A 384 10.71 -5.39 14.30
C PRO A 384 9.95 -5.05 13.00
N ASP A 385 9.30 -3.87 12.95
CA ASP A 385 8.65 -3.32 11.75
C ASP A 385 9.15 -1.89 11.54
N ILE A 386 10.18 -1.75 10.71
CA ILE A 386 10.85 -0.51 10.41
C ILE A 386 10.24 0.13 9.18
N ARG A 387 9.69 1.33 9.37
CA ARG A 387 9.20 2.14 8.25
C ARG A 387 9.70 3.57 8.30
N PRO A 388 9.87 4.22 7.14
CA PRO A 388 10.04 5.66 7.13
C PRO A 388 8.74 6.34 7.54
N ALA A 389 8.84 7.38 8.37
CA ALA A 389 7.72 8.25 8.75
C ALA A 389 7.10 8.94 7.53
N THR A 390 7.88 9.14 6.46
CA THR A 390 7.41 9.62 5.16
C THR A 390 8.07 8.81 4.05
N SER A 391 7.28 8.28 3.11
CA SER A 391 7.79 7.43 2.03
C SER A 391 8.62 8.15 0.97
N TRP A 392 8.58 9.48 0.92
CA TRP A 392 9.39 10.28 0.01
C TRP A 392 9.73 11.66 0.57
N ARG A 393 10.82 12.23 0.08
CA ARG A 393 11.23 13.63 0.30
C ARG A 393 11.75 14.24 -1.00
N ALA A 394 11.36 15.49 -1.24
CA ALA A 394 12.04 16.32 -2.23
C ALA A 394 13.21 17.05 -1.56
N LEU A 395 14.35 17.10 -2.25
CA LEU A 395 15.45 18.01 -1.93
C LEU A 395 15.49 19.11 -2.96
N GLU A 396 15.65 20.32 -2.45
CA GLU A 396 15.90 21.51 -3.24
C GLU A 396 17.25 22.09 -2.80
N GLY A 397 17.98 22.65 -3.75
CA GLY A 397 19.23 23.35 -3.50
C GLY A 397 19.73 24.02 -4.77
N ASP A 398 20.86 24.70 -4.66
CA ASP A 398 21.48 25.39 -5.78
C ASP A 398 22.57 24.51 -6.40
N VAL A 399 22.75 24.63 -7.72
CA VAL A 399 23.81 23.93 -8.45
C VAL A 399 25.17 24.21 -7.82
N GLY A 400 25.91 23.14 -7.55
CA GLY A 400 27.23 23.17 -6.90
C GLY A 400 27.19 23.26 -5.37
N GLN A 401 26.02 23.36 -4.73
CA GLN A 401 25.89 23.36 -3.28
C GLN A 401 25.38 22.01 -2.75
N PRO A 402 25.85 21.55 -1.57
CA PRO A 402 25.29 20.38 -0.93
C PRO A 402 23.91 20.69 -0.36
N SER A 403 22.89 19.95 -0.80
CA SER A 403 21.58 19.92 -0.17
C SER A 403 21.51 18.77 0.83
N ARG A 404 20.79 18.97 1.93
CA ARG A 404 20.64 17.99 3.01
C ARG A 404 19.18 17.79 3.34
N THR A 405 18.76 16.56 3.55
CA THR A 405 17.44 16.24 4.09
C THR A 405 17.54 15.18 5.16
N ALA A 406 16.61 15.23 6.11
CA ALA A 406 16.49 14.25 7.18
C ALA A 406 15.22 13.42 6.99
N MET A 407 15.34 12.14 7.30
CA MET A 407 14.27 11.17 7.29
C MET A 407 14.22 10.48 8.63
N VAL A 408 13.01 10.30 9.12
CA VAL A 408 12.76 9.56 10.35
C VAL A 408 12.32 8.16 9.97
N PHE A 409 12.96 7.14 10.53
CA PHE A 409 12.52 5.76 10.49
C PHE A 409 12.01 5.38 11.88
N ILE A 410 10.91 4.66 11.94
CA ILE A 410 10.20 4.30 13.17
C ILE A 410 10.12 2.78 13.22
N ASN A 411 10.40 2.20 14.39
CA ASN A 411 10.11 0.81 14.69
C ASN A 411 8.70 0.71 15.29
N ASP A 412 7.71 0.36 14.48
CA ASP A 412 6.34 0.10 14.95
C ASP A 412 6.14 -1.36 15.42
N GLY A 413 7.18 -2.18 15.30
CA GLY A 413 7.16 -3.59 15.65
C GLY A 413 7.10 -3.82 17.16
N GLN A 414 6.98 -5.10 17.51
CA GLN A 414 6.92 -5.55 18.91
C GLN A 414 8.29 -5.99 19.45
N GLN A 415 9.31 -6.00 18.61
CA GLN A 415 10.69 -6.32 18.98
C GLN A 415 11.66 -5.23 18.57
N ASP A 416 12.84 -5.24 19.20
CA ASP A 416 13.91 -4.33 18.88
C ASP A 416 14.50 -4.65 17.50
N ALA A 417 14.75 -3.60 16.73
CA ALA A 417 15.41 -3.73 15.45
C ALA A 417 16.92 -3.55 15.60
N ILE A 418 17.69 -4.34 14.87
CA ILE A 418 19.13 -4.21 14.75
C ILE A 418 19.41 -3.45 13.47
N LEU A 419 19.93 -2.23 13.60
CA LEU A 419 20.33 -1.38 12.49
C LEU A 419 21.82 -1.62 12.21
N THR A 420 22.17 -1.89 10.95
CA THR A 420 23.58 -2.10 10.57
C THR A 420 24.16 -0.97 9.73
N GLY A 421 23.29 -0.11 9.20
CA GLY A 421 23.71 1.10 8.52
C GLY A 421 22.60 1.73 7.70
N VAL A 422 22.95 2.81 7.03
CA VAL A 422 22.12 3.46 6.02
C VAL A 422 22.90 3.50 4.72
N THR A 423 22.25 3.11 3.63
CA THR A 423 22.78 3.23 2.28
C THR A 423 21.92 4.19 1.47
N ALA A 424 22.48 4.76 0.41
CA ALA A 424 21.70 5.44 -0.59
C ALA A 424 22.22 5.09 -1.98
N ASP A 425 21.38 5.29 -3.00
CA ASP A 425 21.83 5.14 -4.39
C ASP A 425 22.99 6.12 -4.67
N ASP A 426 23.91 5.77 -5.58
CA ASP A 426 25.20 6.45 -5.88
C ASP A 426 25.14 7.98 -6.06
N THR A 427 23.95 8.51 -6.26
CA THR A 427 23.70 9.95 -6.36
C THR A 427 23.77 10.63 -4.97
N PHE A 428 23.62 9.91 -3.86
CA PHE A 428 23.46 10.46 -2.52
C PHE A 428 24.49 9.88 -1.54
N GLU A 429 24.94 10.71 -0.61
CA GLU A 429 25.63 10.26 0.59
C GLU A 429 24.61 10.09 1.72
N ALA A 430 24.75 9.03 2.53
CA ALA A 430 23.82 8.69 3.59
C ALA A 430 24.54 8.55 4.93
N HIS A 431 23.98 9.14 5.98
CA HIS A 431 24.50 9.06 7.34
C HIS A 431 23.37 8.92 8.34
N ILE A 432 23.54 8.10 9.37
CA ILE A 432 22.66 8.16 10.55
C ILE A 432 23.14 9.32 11.42
N ASP A 433 22.22 10.13 11.96
CA ASP A 433 22.60 11.28 12.79
C ASP A 433 23.16 10.77 14.14
N GLU A 434 24.43 11.05 14.43
CA GLU A 434 25.12 10.49 15.60
C GLU A 434 24.49 10.90 16.94
N GLY A 435 23.81 12.04 16.97
CA GLY A 435 23.08 12.52 18.16
C GLY A 435 21.81 11.73 18.46
N ASP A 436 21.29 11.00 17.48
CA ASP A 436 20.09 10.17 17.55
C ASP A 436 20.42 8.66 17.45
N LEU A 437 21.72 8.29 17.48
CA LEU A 437 22.11 6.89 17.40
C LEU A 437 21.62 6.15 18.65
N PRO A 438 20.90 5.03 18.49
CA PRO A 438 20.59 4.16 19.61
C PRO A 438 21.87 3.63 20.26
N ASP A 439 21.76 3.06 21.46
CA ASP A 439 22.92 2.44 22.10
C ASP A 439 23.56 1.39 21.17
N PRO A 440 24.89 1.42 20.99
CA PRO A 440 25.58 0.43 20.16
C PRO A 440 25.35 -0.95 20.76
N ARG A 441 25.08 -1.94 19.91
CA ARG A 441 24.91 -3.32 20.35
C ARG A 441 26.21 -3.79 21.04
N PRO A 442 26.17 -4.20 22.32
CA PRO A 442 27.35 -4.73 22.99
C PRO A 442 27.98 -5.86 22.17
N GLY A 443 29.31 -5.84 22.01
CA GLY A 443 30.04 -6.85 21.24
C GLY A 443 30.02 -6.66 19.71
N CYS A 444 29.17 -5.80 19.16
CA CYS A 444 28.98 -5.67 17.70
C CYS A 444 29.21 -4.25 17.16
N PRO A 445 30.47 -3.86 16.88
CA PRO A 445 30.80 -2.56 16.32
C PRO A 445 30.01 -2.27 15.03
N GLY A 446 29.37 -1.10 14.97
CA GLY A 446 28.60 -0.68 13.79
C GLY A 446 27.14 -1.15 13.76
N GLN A 447 26.69 -1.90 14.77
CA GLN A 447 25.27 -2.23 14.94
C GLN A 447 24.64 -1.42 16.07
N PHE A 448 23.38 -1.04 15.91
CA PHE A 448 22.61 -0.26 16.87
C PHE A 448 21.26 -0.91 17.14
N ILE A 449 20.77 -0.80 18.38
CA ILE A 449 19.48 -1.38 18.78
C ILE A 449 18.41 -0.29 18.76
N LEU A 450 17.51 -0.32 17.78
CA LEU A 450 16.34 0.54 17.76
C LEU A 450 15.18 -0.15 18.50
N GLU A 451 14.93 0.28 19.74
CA GLU A 451 13.87 -0.27 20.58
C GLU A 451 12.49 -0.25 19.90
N ALA A 452 11.62 -1.20 20.25
CA ALA A 452 10.21 -1.17 19.86
C ALA A 452 9.54 0.17 20.22
N GLY A 453 8.88 0.82 19.25
CA GLY A 453 8.33 2.17 19.38
C GLY A 453 9.36 3.31 19.25
N GLY A 454 10.64 2.99 19.09
CA GLY A 454 11.72 3.94 18.88
C GLY A 454 11.74 4.53 17.46
N PHE A 455 12.54 5.57 17.28
CA PHE A 455 12.81 6.13 15.95
C PHE A 455 14.30 6.50 15.79
N VAL A 456 14.75 6.57 14.54
CA VAL A 456 16.10 7.00 14.16
C VAL A 456 16.02 8.02 13.02
N THR A 457 16.89 9.02 13.05
CA THR A 457 17.02 10.00 11.98
C THR A 457 18.17 9.64 11.06
N ALA A 458 17.89 9.41 9.77
CA ALA A 458 18.91 9.28 8.74
C ALA A 458 18.93 10.51 7.83
N ARG A 459 20.12 10.98 7.48
CA ARG A 459 20.37 12.15 6.67
C ARG A 459 20.90 11.73 5.30
N ALA A 460 20.29 12.27 4.25
CA ALA A 460 20.81 12.18 2.90
C ALA A 460 21.43 13.53 2.51
N VAL A 461 22.61 13.48 1.89
CA VAL A 461 23.33 14.63 1.36
C VAL A 461 23.54 14.43 -0.14
N HIS A 462 23.26 15.46 -0.93
CA HIS A 462 23.48 15.44 -2.37
C HIS A 462 24.05 16.76 -2.84
N THR A 463 25.13 16.73 -3.62
CA THR A 463 25.65 17.92 -4.30
C THR A 463 25.01 18.00 -5.68
N ILE A 464 24.21 19.05 -5.89
CA ILE A 464 23.43 19.23 -7.11
C ILE A 464 24.38 19.58 -8.27
N ALA A 465 24.55 18.66 -9.21
CA ALA A 465 25.46 18.86 -10.34
C ALA A 465 24.88 19.75 -11.45
N ASP A 466 23.57 19.71 -11.64
CA ASP A 466 22.80 20.40 -12.68
C ASP A 466 21.35 20.59 -12.21
N GLU A 467 20.50 21.24 -13.01
CA GLU A 467 19.07 21.41 -12.70
C GLU A 467 18.22 20.19 -13.09
N ALA A 468 18.83 19.12 -13.62
CA ALA A 468 18.05 17.98 -14.08
C ALA A 468 17.47 17.21 -12.87
N PRO A 469 16.21 16.76 -12.94
CA PRO A 469 15.60 15.98 -11.87
C PRO A 469 16.33 14.65 -11.71
N ARG A 470 16.67 14.30 -10.47
CA ARG A 470 17.28 13.01 -10.12
C ARG A 470 16.45 12.33 -9.05
N ALA A 471 16.27 11.03 -9.20
CA ALA A 471 15.64 10.19 -8.18
C ALA A 471 16.67 9.25 -7.58
N GLY A 472 16.49 8.92 -6.32
CA GLY A 472 17.18 7.81 -5.68
C GLY A 472 16.45 7.37 -4.42
N ALA A 473 17.08 6.52 -3.64
CA ALA A 473 16.53 5.98 -2.41
C ALA A 473 17.53 6.11 -1.27
N LEU A 474 17.01 6.32 -0.06
CA LEU A 474 17.69 6.11 1.21
C LEU A 474 17.16 4.80 1.80
N ARG A 475 18.03 3.84 2.06
CA ARG A 475 17.69 2.51 2.59
C ARG A 475 18.33 2.34 3.97
N LEU A 476 17.52 2.07 4.99
CA LEU A 476 18.01 1.67 6.30
C LEU A 476 18.08 0.15 6.35
N VAL A 477 19.27 -0.40 6.58
CA VAL A 477 19.50 -1.86 6.59
C VAL A 477 19.25 -2.40 7.99
N THR A 478 18.31 -3.33 8.10
CA THR A 478 17.80 -3.81 9.39
C THR A 478 17.58 -5.32 9.42
N ASN A 479 17.21 -5.85 10.59
CA ASN A 479 16.74 -7.23 10.78
C ASN A 479 15.21 -7.38 10.59
N ASP A 480 14.51 -6.35 10.13
CA ASP A 480 13.09 -6.47 9.76
C ASP A 480 12.94 -7.49 8.61
N PRO A 481 12.07 -8.50 8.70
CA PRO A 481 11.85 -9.41 7.58
C PRO A 481 11.21 -8.72 6.35
N GLU A 482 10.36 -7.69 6.54
CA GLU A 482 9.36 -7.27 5.53
C GLU A 482 9.26 -5.73 5.30
N PRO A 483 10.14 -5.11 4.50
CA PRO A 483 11.37 -5.61 3.89
C PRO A 483 12.62 -5.35 4.76
N ARG A 484 13.67 -6.18 4.62
CA ARG A 484 15.01 -5.98 5.23
C ARG A 484 15.53 -4.55 5.18
N ASP A 485 15.25 -3.86 4.07
CA ASP A 485 15.63 -2.48 3.84
C ASP A 485 14.42 -1.52 3.89
N ALA A 486 14.28 -0.80 5.00
CA ALA A 486 13.31 0.27 5.07
C ALA A 486 13.73 1.40 4.12
N THR A 487 12.96 1.57 3.04
CA THR A 487 13.34 2.45 1.93
C THR A 487 12.48 3.70 1.87
N SER A 488 13.11 4.87 1.76
CA SER A 488 12.44 6.14 1.50
C SER A 488 13.02 6.82 0.25
N TRP A 489 12.14 7.30 -0.61
CA TRP A 489 12.51 7.83 -1.92
C TRP A 489 12.92 9.29 -1.88
N LEU A 490 13.93 9.63 -2.64
CA LEU A 490 14.50 10.96 -2.80
C LEU A 490 14.25 11.47 -4.21
N LEU A 491 13.83 12.73 -4.31
CA LEU A 491 13.75 13.45 -5.57
C LEU A 491 14.48 14.79 -5.43
N VAL A 492 15.50 15.01 -6.24
CA VAL A 492 16.29 16.23 -6.27
C VAL A 492 15.92 17.00 -7.54
N ASN A 493 15.95 18.33 -7.47
CA ASN A 493 15.73 19.22 -8.62
C ASN A 493 14.43 18.88 -9.38
N ARG A 494 13.34 18.66 -8.64
CA ARG A 494 12.04 18.71 -9.28
C ARG A 494 11.94 20.06 -9.98
N ASP A 495 11.50 20.07 -11.24
CA ASP A 495 11.27 21.31 -12.00
C ASP A 495 10.70 22.38 -11.07
N ARG A 496 11.52 23.41 -10.78
CA ARG A 496 11.15 24.47 -9.84
C ARG A 496 9.85 25.08 -10.35
N ALA A 497 8.86 25.18 -9.48
CA ALA A 497 7.93 26.28 -9.59
C ALA A 497 8.62 27.47 -8.91
N ASP A 498 9.21 28.37 -9.68
CA ASP A 498 9.83 29.59 -9.17
C ASP A 498 8.77 30.56 -8.64
N THR A 499 9.17 31.44 -7.72
CA THR A 499 8.31 32.55 -7.27
C THR A 499 8.05 33.48 -8.45
N GLY A 500 6.85 33.44 -9.01
CA GLY A 500 6.48 34.18 -10.22
C GLY A 500 6.05 33.28 -11.38
N ASP A 501 6.36 31.98 -11.31
CA ASP A 501 5.83 31.02 -12.25
C ASP A 501 4.31 30.92 -12.10
N PRO A 502 3.57 30.84 -13.22
CA PRO A 502 2.15 30.62 -13.16
C PRO A 502 1.94 29.27 -12.48
N ALA A 503 1.30 29.29 -11.30
CA ALA A 503 0.89 28.07 -10.64
C ALA A 503 0.04 27.26 -11.64
N PRO A 504 0.30 25.94 -11.82
CA PRO A 504 -0.46 25.15 -12.75
C PRO A 504 -1.94 25.28 -12.38
N GLU A 505 -2.79 25.56 -13.38
CA GLU A 505 -4.21 25.76 -13.13
C GLU A 505 -4.81 24.47 -12.59
N LEU A 506 -5.01 24.42 -11.26
CA LEU A 506 -5.67 23.31 -10.60
C LEU A 506 -7.16 23.63 -10.52
N ALA A 507 -7.94 22.98 -11.37
CA ALA A 507 -9.38 22.95 -11.26
C ALA A 507 -9.81 21.69 -10.51
N ALA A 508 -10.49 21.85 -9.39
CA ALA A 508 -11.04 20.76 -8.60
C ALA A 508 -12.51 21.04 -8.28
N VAL A 509 -13.23 20.02 -7.85
CA VAL A 509 -14.52 20.18 -7.19
C VAL A 509 -14.27 19.90 -5.71
N THR A 510 -14.59 20.87 -4.85
CA THR A 510 -14.47 20.70 -3.41
C THR A 510 -15.43 19.61 -2.93
N TRP A 511 -15.21 19.11 -1.72
CA TRP A 511 -16.12 18.12 -1.13
C TRP A 511 -17.56 18.63 -0.95
N GLN A 512 -17.79 19.94 -1.02
CA GLN A 512 -19.13 20.57 -0.96
C GLN A 512 -19.78 20.71 -2.34
N GLY A 513 -19.10 20.31 -3.42
CA GLY A 513 -19.58 20.44 -4.80
C GLY A 513 -19.20 21.77 -5.46
N ASP A 514 -18.53 22.68 -4.75
CA ASP A 514 -18.08 23.94 -5.33
C ASP A 514 -16.92 23.71 -6.29
N ARG A 515 -16.91 24.43 -7.41
CA ARG A 515 -15.74 24.44 -8.29
C ARG A 515 -14.66 25.29 -7.65
N PHE A 516 -13.51 24.70 -7.41
CA PHE A 516 -12.28 25.38 -7.02
C PHE A 516 -11.39 25.53 -8.26
N ARG A 517 -10.87 26.73 -8.48
CA ARG A 517 -9.75 26.95 -9.40
C ARG A 517 -8.64 27.67 -8.67
N LEU A 518 -7.40 27.22 -8.87
CA LEU A 518 -6.25 27.87 -8.26
C LEU A 518 -6.11 29.32 -8.75
N SER A 519 -6.46 29.61 -10.01
CA SER A 519 -6.52 30.99 -10.53
C SER A 519 -7.50 31.90 -9.79
N ASP A 520 -8.54 31.37 -9.14
CA ASP A 520 -9.49 32.18 -8.37
C ASP A 520 -8.90 32.68 -7.03
N THR A 521 -7.71 32.18 -6.66
CA THR A 521 -6.99 32.48 -5.40
C THR A 521 -5.67 33.24 -5.61
N LEU A 522 -5.58 34.02 -6.69
CA LEU A 522 -4.40 34.82 -7.00
C LEU A 522 -4.03 35.79 -5.87
N GLY A 523 -2.80 35.71 -5.38
CA GLY A 523 -2.27 36.55 -4.29
C GLY A 523 -2.38 35.92 -2.89
N ASP A 524 -3.10 34.80 -2.76
CA ASP A 524 -3.22 34.05 -1.51
C ASP A 524 -2.18 32.92 -1.42
N VAL A 525 -1.90 32.47 -0.19
CA VAL A 525 -1.21 31.20 0.06
C VAL A 525 -2.27 30.11 0.14
N VAL A 526 -2.22 29.16 -0.79
CA VAL A 526 -3.22 28.10 -0.89
C VAL A 526 -2.58 26.79 -0.46
N LEU A 527 -3.18 26.16 0.54
CA LEU A 527 -2.82 24.82 0.96
C LEU A 527 -3.83 23.86 0.32
N VAL A 528 -3.44 23.23 -0.78
CA VAL A 528 -4.32 22.26 -1.46
C VAL A 528 -4.08 20.89 -0.85
N LYS A 529 -5.08 20.38 -0.12
CA LYS A 529 -5.13 18.97 0.29
C LYS A 529 -5.89 18.21 -0.79
N VAL A 530 -5.16 17.58 -1.71
CA VAL A 530 -5.78 16.73 -2.74
C VAL A 530 -6.21 15.42 -2.09
N ILE A 531 -7.49 15.12 -2.24
CA ILE A 531 -8.10 13.87 -1.84
C ILE A 531 -8.43 13.16 -3.13
N ALA A 532 -7.66 12.14 -3.51
CA ALA A 532 -8.02 11.32 -4.65
C ALA A 532 -9.23 10.44 -4.25
N PRO A 533 -10.33 10.45 -5.02
CA PRO A 533 -11.33 9.40 -4.89
C PRO A 533 -10.71 8.09 -5.38
N GLY A 534 -10.74 7.06 -4.53
CA GLY A 534 -10.58 5.67 -4.97
C GLY A 534 -11.85 5.18 -5.65
#